data_AF-A0A0A8JFT4-F1
#
_entry.id   AF-A0A0A8JFT4-F1
#
_cell.length_a   1.000
_cell.length_b   1.000
_cell.length_c   1.000
_cell.angle_alpha   90.00
_cell.angle_beta   90.00
_cell.angle_gamma   90.00
#
_symmetry.space_group_name_H-M   'P 1'
#
loop_
_entity.id
_entity.type
_entity.pdbx_description
1 polymer ?
#
loop_
_entity_poly.entity_id
_entity_poly.type
_entity_poly.pdbx_seq_one_letter_code
_entity_poly.pdbx_strand_id
1 'polypeptide(L)'
;METHQLFKKNETYNGLYAMLLVNRLQMLYFFLIMPNILINPYMIWVLIAVGILSQLNLLLLSKWLLTRLSSNGYNGFVQLFGKKMVRFLSFIGLFFILLKLSVITLGFSEIVQTFILPSTDTNFLVFFILLFCFYVAGKGIEHTIRFVLISFFCTFWMITFFVFFFFPPIAQLSDLYPLIPMEWKVENWKAFFLILSSYSGPEFLVFLGPWLKTNNKTFRYLSYGNALTVVEYVFLFIASLLYFGSNYLSKSQYPIINMVRYFQNPVFERIDMIMLSFELFNLVFAVSLFLLLFYGASKIAFGKMSKPSSGKGLLFSVILIFIGMVLLNELFWKPWEKENFLLNLQIIAGSISYFLVPLVIVLVMKKEQGVKKHVSI
;
A
#
# COMPACT_ATOMS: atom_id res chain seq x y z
N MET A 1 -23.94 -0.31 26.58
CA MET A 1 -23.34 0.42 25.43
C MET A 1 -21.84 0.25 25.55
N GLU A 2 -21.27 -0.79 24.91
CA GLU A 2 -19.84 -1.08 25.02
C GLU A 2 -19.03 0.16 24.57
N THR A 3 -18.11 0.61 25.41
CA THR A 3 -17.17 1.67 25.03
C THR A 3 -16.35 1.18 23.85
N HIS A 4 -16.70 1.60 22.63
CA HIS A 4 -15.95 1.30 21.41
C HIS A 4 -14.53 1.86 21.51
N GLN A 5 -13.59 1.04 21.99
CA GLN A 5 -12.17 1.36 22.04
C GLN A 5 -11.53 0.97 20.70
N LEU A 6 -11.30 1.95 19.83
CA LEU A 6 -10.75 1.75 18.48
C LEU A 6 -9.36 1.08 18.46
N PHE A 7 -8.61 1.22 19.57
CA PHE A 7 -7.25 0.70 19.72
C PHE A 7 -7.15 -0.33 20.87
N LYS A 8 -8.22 -1.09 21.11
CA LYS A 8 -8.20 -2.17 22.10
C LYS A 8 -7.16 -3.23 21.70
N LYS A 9 -6.53 -3.85 22.70
CA LYS A 9 -5.56 -4.94 22.55
C LYS A 9 -6.01 -6.12 23.40
N ASN A 10 -6.89 -6.96 22.85
CA ASN A 10 -7.33 -8.23 23.41
C ASN A 10 -6.47 -9.38 22.91
N GLU A 11 -6.08 -9.33 21.63
CA GLU A 11 -5.40 -10.43 20.96
C GLU A 11 -4.15 -9.95 20.22
N THR A 12 -3.26 -10.89 19.93
CA THR A 12 -2.08 -10.67 19.07
C THR A 12 -2.14 -11.62 17.89
N TYR A 13 -1.91 -11.07 16.70
CA TYR A 13 -2.05 -11.78 15.43
C TYR A 13 -0.74 -12.42 15.03
N ASN A 14 -0.78 -13.69 14.62
CA ASN A 14 0.41 -14.48 14.30
C ASN A 14 1.13 -14.00 13.02
N GLY A 15 2.22 -14.68 12.68
CA GLY A 15 3.03 -14.36 11.50
C GLY A 15 2.28 -14.42 10.16
N LEU A 16 1.21 -15.21 10.04
CA LEU A 16 0.40 -15.26 8.81
C LEU A 16 -0.23 -13.89 8.54
N TYR A 17 -0.78 -13.23 9.56
CA TYR A 17 -1.32 -11.87 9.39
C TYR A 17 -0.23 -10.90 8.97
N ALA A 18 0.98 -10.97 9.54
CA ALA A 18 2.09 -10.11 9.12
C ALA A 18 2.45 -10.32 7.63
N MET A 19 2.48 -11.59 7.17
CA MET A 19 2.69 -11.93 5.76
C MET A 19 1.62 -11.30 4.85
N LEU A 20 0.34 -11.49 5.20
CA LEU A 20 -0.79 -10.98 4.43
C LEU A 20 -0.85 -9.45 4.43
N LEU A 21 -0.55 -8.81 5.56
CA LEU A 21 -0.48 -7.36 5.67
C LEU A 21 0.59 -6.78 4.74
N VAL A 22 1.79 -7.38 4.70
CA VAL A 22 2.85 -6.95 3.76
C VAL A 22 2.33 -7.03 2.33
N ASN A 23 1.85 -8.20 1.94
CA ASN A 23 1.45 -8.46 0.56
C ASN A 23 0.27 -7.59 0.10
N ARG A 24 -0.80 -7.49 0.90
CA ARG A 24 -1.99 -6.69 0.55
C ARG A 24 -1.73 -5.18 0.58
N LEU A 25 -0.82 -4.70 1.43
CA LEU A 25 -0.42 -3.29 1.41
C LEU A 25 0.49 -2.92 0.24
N GLN A 26 1.14 -3.90 -0.40
CA GLN A 26 1.90 -3.68 -1.64
C GLN A 26 1.00 -3.84 -2.89
N MET A 27 0.01 -4.73 -2.86
CA MET A 27 -0.97 -4.91 -3.95
C MET A 27 -2.07 -3.84 -3.93
N LEU A 28 -1.73 -2.55 -3.92
CA LEU A 28 -2.70 -1.43 -3.96
C LEU A 28 -2.78 -0.82 -5.38
N TYR A 29 -3.10 0.46 -5.51
CA TYR A 29 -3.34 1.11 -6.81
C TYR A 29 -2.23 0.91 -7.87
N PHE A 30 -0.95 0.85 -7.48
CA PHE A 30 0.14 0.87 -8.44
C PHE A 30 0.24 -0.37 -9.33
N PHE A 31 -0.17 -1.56 -8.90
CA PHE A 31 -0.05 -2.75 -9.76
C PHE A 31 -0.93 -2.63 -11.03
N LEU A 32 -2.02 -1.85 -10.96
CA LEU A 32 -2.95 -1.63 -12.08
C LEU A 32 -2.38 -0.75 -13.19
N ILE A 33 -1.51 0.20 -12.82
CA ILE A 33 -0.90 1.18 -13.74
C ILE A 33 0.56 0.86 -14.06
N MET A 34 1.23 0.07 -13.22
CA MET A 34 2.68 -0.19 -13.30
C MET A 34 3.14 -0.69 -14.67
N PRO A 35 2.44 -1.63 -15.36
CA PRO A 35 2.88 -2.09 -16.67
C PRO A 35 2.96 -0.99 -17.72
N ASN A 36 2.16 0.08 -17.64
CA ASN A 36 2.20 1.18 -18.61
C ASN A 36 3.52 1.97 -18.51
N ILE A 37 4.06 2.06 -17.28
CA ILE A 37 5.31 2.78 -17.01
C ILE A 37 6.52 1.85 -17.24
N LEU A 38 6.34 0.55 -17.03
CA LEU A 38 7.34 -0.46 -17.35
C LEU A 38 7.26 -0.85 -18.82
N ILE A 39 7.88 -0.08 -19.70
CA ILE A 39 7.72 -0.29 -21.14
C ILE A 39 8.59 -1.44 -21.65
N ASN A 40 9.79 -1.60 -21.10
CA ASN A 40 10.81 -2.49 -21.68
C ASN A 40 10.87 -3.86 -20.98
N PRO A 41 11.07 -4.98 -21.73
CA PRO A 41 11.07 -6.32 -21.14
C PRO A 41 12.15 -6.55 -20.06
N TYR A 42 13.34 -5.97 -20.21
CA TYR A 42 14.40 -6.07 -19.20
C TYR A 42 14.01 -5.50 -17.83
N MET A 43 12.94 -4.69 -17.73
CA MET A 43 12.45 -4.16 -16.46
C MET A 43 11.89 -5.23 -15.52
N ILE A 44 11.67 -6.47 -16.00
CA ILE A 44 11.45 -7.65 -15.15
C ILE A 44 12.56 -7.78 -14.11
N TRP A 45 13.82 -7.57 -14.51
CA TRP A 45 14.96 -7.61 -13.59
C TRP A 45 14.93 -6.47 -12.58
N VAL A 46 14.43 -5.30 -12.96
CA VAL A 46 14.27 -4.16 -12.05
C VAL A 46 13.21 -4.48 -10.99
N LEU A 47 12.08 -5.08 -11.38
CA LEU A 47 11.05 -5.54 -10.43
C LEU A 47 11.62 -6.52 -9.39
N ILE A 48 12.41 -7.50 -9.85
CA ILE A 48 13.05 -8.49 -8.98
C ILE A 48 14.12 -7.83 -8.09
N ALA A 49 14.97 -6.98 -8.65
CA ALA A 49 16.04 -6.31 -7.92
C ALA A 49 15.48 -5.37 -6.83
N VAL A 50 14.44 -4.61 -7.12
CA VAL A 50 13.76 -3.76 -6.11
C VAL A 50 13.02 -4.63 -5.10
N GLY A 51 12.44 -5.76 -5.51
CA GLY A 51 11.86 -6.75 -4.60
C GLY A 51 12.88 -7.37 -3.63
N ILE A 52 14.12 -7.57 -4.07
CA ILE A 52 15.25 -7.99 -3.22
C ILE A 52 15.69 -6.83 -2.32
N LEU A 53 15.82 -5.61 -2.85
CA LEU A 53 16.16 -4.42 -2.08
C LEU A 53 15.14 -4.16 -0.95
N SER A 54 13.86 -4.40 -1.23
CA SER A 54 12.76 -4.36 -0.28
C SER A 54 12.97 -5.28 0.93
N GLN A 55 13.68 -6.40 0.79
CA GLN A 55 14.02 -7.28 1.91
C GLN A 55 14.89 -6.59 2.97
N LEU A 56 15.76 -5.65 2.57
CA LEU A 56 16.55 -4.86 3.53
C LEU A 56 15.63 -4.06 4.45
N ASN A 57 14.58 -3.48 3.88
CA ASN A 57 13.61 -2.74 4.66
C ASN A 57 12.85 -3.65 5.64
N LEU A 58 12.34 -4.78 5.15
CA LEU A 58 11.62 -5.76 5.97
C LEU A 58 12.50 -6.33 7.08
N LEU A 59 13.81 -6.44 6.86
CA LEU A 59 14.79 -6.80 7.88
C LEU A 59 14.87 -5.73 8.97
N LEU A 60 14.96 -4.44 8.62
CA LEU A 60 14.95 -3.33 9.58
C LEU A 60 13.63 -3.28 10.36
N LEU A 61 12.50 -3.43 9.67
CA LEU A 61 11.17 -3.51 10.26
C LEU A 61 11.05 -4.67 11.25
N SER A 62 11.56 -5.86 10.89
CA SER A 62 11.54 -7.02 11.77
C SER A 62 12.31 -6.79 13.07
N LYS A 63 13.46 -6.08 13.01
CA LYS A 63 14.26 -5.72 14.19
C LYS A 63 13.47 -4.82 15.14
N TRP A 64 12.73 -3.85 14.62
CA TRP A 64 11.82 -3.02 15.42
C TRP A 64 10.73 -3.88 16.08
N LEU A 65 10.01 -4.67 15.28
CA LEU A 65 8.87 -5.48 15.72
C LEU A 65 9.23 -6.51 16.81
N LEU A 66 10.47 -6.99 16.84
CA LEU A 66 10.97 -7.90 17.86
C LEU A 66 11.21 -7.23 19.23
N THR A 67 11.18 -5.90 19.31
CA THR A 67 11.48 -5.20 20.56
C THR A 67 10.27 -5.07 21.48
N ARG A 68 10.54 -5.04 22.79
CA ARG A 68 9.54 -4.69 23.81
C ARG A 68 8.96 -3.28 23.59
N LEU A 69 9.75 -2.35 23.05
CA LEU A 69 9.30 -0.99 22.70
C LEU A 69 8.14 -1.06 21.70
N SER A 70 8.30 -1.83 20.62
CA SER A 70 7.25 -1.99 19.61
C SER A 70 5.94 -2.54 20.21
N SER A 71 6.04 -3.53 21.12
CA SER A 71 4.88 -4.12 21.80
C SER A 71 4.12 -3.14 22.72
N ASN A 72 4.81 -2.09 23.19
CA ASN A 72 4.26 -1.01 24.03
C ASN A 72 3.62 0.13 23.21
N GLY A 73 3.68 0.07 21.87
CA GLY A 73 3.04 1.02 20.97
C GLY A 73 3.51 2.46 21.20
N TYR A 74 2.56 3.39 21.34
CA TYR A 74 2.85 4.81 21.59
C TYR A 74 3.86 5.04 22.72
N ASN A 75 3.72 4.33 23.84
CA ASN A 75 4.65 4.48 24.98
C ASN A 75 6.06 4.04 24.63
N GLY A 76 6.21 3.01 23.78
CA GLY A 76 7.52 2.59 23.27
C GLY A 76 8.17 3.62 22.36
N PHE A 77 7.40 4.27 21.48
CA PHE A 77 7.90 5.41 20.70
C PHE A 77 8.29 6.59 21.57
N VAL A 78 7.50 6.92 22.60
CA VAL A 78 7.83 8.00 23.54
C VAL A 78 9.10 7.68 24.32
N GLN A 79 9.30 6.42 24.71
CA GLN A 79 10.54 5.98 25.36
C GLN A 79 11.76 6.07 24.44
N LEU A 80 11.58 5.84 23.13
CA LEU A 80 12.67 5.87 22.15
C LEU A 80 13.05 7.28 21.69
N PHE A 81 12.06 8.12 21.38
CA PHE A 81 12.28 9.44 20.77
C PHE A 81 11.99 10.62 21.72
N GLY A 82 11.29 10.38 22.82
CA GLY A 82 10.74 11.44 23.67
C GLY A 82 9.43 12.02 23.13
N LYS A 83 8.59 12.51 24.04
CA LYS A 83 7.22 12.97 23.73
C LYS A 83 7.15 14.08 22.67
N LYS A 84 8.09 15.04 22.70
CA LYS A 84 8.14 16.16 21.74
C LYS A 84 8.43 15.68 20.32
N MET A 85 9.44 14.81 20.15
CA MET A 85 9.80 14.28 18.84
C MET A 85 8.73 13.34 18.29
N VAL A 86 8.12 12.48 19.11
CA VAL A 86 6.99 11.64 18.66
C VAL A 86 5.83 12.49 18.15
N ARG A 87 5.52 13.61 18.80
CA ARG A 87 4.49 14.56 18.35
C ARG A 87 4.84 15.17 16.99
N PHE A 88 6.08 15.61 16.82
CA PHE A 88 6.58 16.17 15.55
C PHE A 88 6.56 15.13 14.42
N LEU A 89 7.10 13.94 14.66
CA LEU A 89 7.07 12.83 13.70
C LEU A 89 5.66 12.40 13.35
N SER A 90 4.71 12.44 14.30
CA SER A 90 3.30 12.15 14.03
C SER A 90 2.69 13.20 13.10
N PHE A 91 3.06 14.47 13.23
CA PHE A 91 2.60 15.54 12.33
C PHE A 91 3.13 15.33 10.90
N ILE A 92 4.41 14.97 10.75
CA ILE A 92 4.98 14.58 9.44
C ILE A 92 4.27 13.34 8.90
N GLY A 93 4.02 12.33 9.75
CA GLY A 93 3.34 11.10 9.38
C GLY A 93 1.92 11.33 8.83
N LEU A 94 1.19 12.34 9.33
CA LEU A 94 -0.13 12.70 8.80
C LEU A 94 -0.08 13.05 7.31
N PHE A 95 0.97 13.75 6.86
CA PHE A 95 1.15 14.08 5.45
C PHE A 95 1.31 12.83 4.59
N PHE A 96 2.22 11.92 4.96
CA PHE A 96 2.46 10.68 4.19
C PHE A 96 1.23 9.77 4.18
N ILE A 97 0.54 9.64 5.33
CA ILE A 97 -0.70 8.85 5.40
C ILE A 97 -1.77 9.47 4.51
N LEU A 98 -1.99 10.79 4.59
CA LEU A 98 -3.01 11.47 3.78
C LEU A 98 -2.72 11.37 2.29
N LEU A 99 -1.48 11.59 1.87
CA LEU A 99 -1.07 11.50 0.48
C LEU A 99 -1.33 10.09 -0.09
N LYS A 100 -0.88 9.05 0.63
CA LYS A 100 -1.09 7.66 0.21
C LYS A 100 -2.58 7.30 0.15
N LEU A 101 -3.34 7.70 1.17
CA LEU A 101 -4.78 7.47 1.28
C LEU A 101 -5.53 8.17 0.13
N SER A 102 -5.17 9.41 -0.21
CA SER A 102 -5.75 10.16 -1.34
C SER A 102 -5.44 9.51 -2.69
N VAL A 103 -4.18 9.21 -3.00
CA VAL A 103 -3.80 8.65 -4.31
C VAL A 103 -4.47 7.30 -4.57
N ILE A 104 -4.50 6.42 -3.57
CA ILE A 104 -5.13 5.11 -3.71
C ILE A 104 -6.65 5.22 -3.89
N THR A 105 -7.31 6.11 -3.14
CA THR A 105 -8.78 6.27 -3.20
C THR A 105 -9.22 6.96 -4.48
N LEU A 106 -8.53 8.05 -4.87
CA LEU A 106 -8.83 8.78 -6.10
C LEU A 106 -8.54 7.95 -7.34
N GLY A 107 -7.38 7.28 -7.41
CA GLY A 107 -7.02 6.43 -8.53
C GLY A 107 -7.98 5.26 -8.71
N PHE A 108 -8.43 4.63 -7.63
CA PHE A 108 -9.45 3.59 -7.74
C PHE A 108 -10.83 4.14 -8.14
N SER A 109 -11.21 5.33 -7.63
CA SER A 109 -12.48 5.98 -8.01
C SER A 109 -12.51 6.35 -9.49
N GLU A 110 -11.40 6.82 -10.04
CA GLU A 110 -11.24 7.11 -11.48
C GLU A 110 -11.36 5.83 -12.32
N ILE A 111 -10.75 4.73 -11.88
CA ILE A 111 -10.88 3.42 -12.51
C ILE A 111 -12.35 2.98 -12.53
N VAL A 112 -13.03 3.03 -11.38
CA VAL A 112 -14.45 2.63 -11.29
C VAL A 112 -15.32 3.51 -12.18
N GLN A 113 -15.08 4.83 -12.21
CA GLN A 113 -15.77 5.73 -13.12
C GLN A 113 -15.53 5.31 -14.58
N THR A 114 -14.28 5.11 -14.97
CA THR A 114 -13.90 4.82 -16.36
C THR A 114 -14.48 3.51 -16.89
N PHE A 115 -14.50 2.45 -16.07
CA PHE A 115 -14.82 1.10 -16.52
C PHE A 115 -16.21 0.58 -16.10
N ILE A 116 -16.77 1.10 -15.01
CA ILE A 116 -18.02 0.59 -14.42
C ILE A 116 -19.13 1.65 -14.43
N LEU A 117 -18.87 2.84 -13.91
CA LEU A 117 -19.87 3.89 -13.65
C LEU A 117 -19.50 5.24 -14.31
N PRO A 118 -19.47 5.33 -15.65
CA PRO A 118 -18.96 6.50 -16.38
C PRO A 118 -19.79 7.76 -16.15
N SER A 119 -21.07 7.63 -15.82
CA SER A 119 -21.95 8.77 -15.55
C SER A 119 -21.90 9.27 -14.11
N THR A 120 -21.12 8.62 -13.22
CA THR A 120 -21.04 8.98 -11.79
C THR A 120 -19.85 9.89 -11.54
N ASP A 121 -20.03 10.95 -10.75
CA ASP A 121 -18.91 11.84 -10.35
C ASP A 121 -17.93 11.11 -9.40
N THR A 122 -16.63 11.35 -9.58
CA THR A 122 -15.59 10.70 -8.78
C THR A 122 -15.68 11.04 -7.30
N ASN A 123 -16.12 12.24 -6.91
CA ASN A 123 -16.30 12.59 -5.50
C ASN A 123 -17.42 11.78 -4.84
N PHE A 124 -18.46 11.44 -5.62
CA PHE A 124 -19.52 10.56 -5.15
C PHE A 124 -19.00 9.15 -4.89
N LEU A 125 -18.15 8.61 -5.78
CA LEU A 125 -17.50 7.32 -5.57
C LEU A 125 -16.59 7.33 -4.33
N VAL A 126 -15.79 8.39 -4.17
CA VAL A 126 -14.94 8.59 -2.97
C VAL A 126 -15.78 8.58 -1.69
N PHE A 127 -16.94 9.24 -1.70
CA PHE A 127 -17.85 9.26 -0.54
C PHE A 127 -18.27 7.84 -0.12
N PHE A 128 -18.72 7.01 -1.07
CA PHE A 128 -19.14 5.63 -0.76
C PHE A 128 -17.97 4.75 -0.32
N ILE A 129 -16.80 4.87 -0.97
CA ILE A 129 -15.61 4.13 -0.55
C ILE A 129 -15.25 4.49 0.90
N LEU A 130 -15.20 5.79 1.24
CA LEU A 130 -14.91 6.23 2.61
C LEU A 130 -16.01 5.82 3.60
N LEU A 131 -17.26 5.70 3.17
CA LEU A 131 -18.34 5.18 4.02
C LEU A 131 -18.09 3.72 4.42
N PHE A 132 -17.73 2.85 3.47
CA PHE A 132 -17.36 1.46 3.76
C PHE A 132 -16.10 1.38 4.64
N CYS A 133 -15.11 2.22 4.36
CA CYS A 133 -13.88 2.26 5.14
C CYS A 133 -14.14 2.75 6.57
N PHE A 134 -15.02 3.74 6.75
CA PHE A 134 -15.44 4.20 8.07
C PHE A 134 -16.16 3.11 8.86
N TYR A 135 -17.00 2.31 8.20
CA TYR A 135 -17.65 1.16 8.85
C TYR A 135 -16.62 0.17 9.40
N VAL A 136 -15.65 -0.25 8.59
CA VAL A 136 -14.61 -1.22 9.01
C VAL A 136 -13.67 -0.60 10.04
N ALA A 137 -13.20 0.63 9.83
CA ALA A 137 -12.36 1.36 10.78
C ALA A 137 -13.08 1.60 12.12
N GLY A 138 -14.39 1.85 12.09
CA GLY A 138 -15.22 2.06 13.27
C GLY A 138 -15.31 0.84 14.19
N LYS A 139 -15.09 -0.37 13.66
CA LYS A 139 -14.95 -1.60 14.46
C LYS A 139 -13.60 -1.69 15.18
N GLY A 140 -12.62 -0.87 14.79
CA GLY A 140 -11.30 -0.79 15.44
C GLY A 140 -10.23 -1.66 14.79
N ILE A 141 -8.99 -1.45 15.23
CA ILE A 141 -7.78 -1.97 14.58
C ILE A 141 -7.70 -3.51 14.55
N GLU A 142 -8.21 -4.19 15.57
CA GLU A 142 -8.24 -5.66 15.60
C GLU A 142 -9.09 -6.24 14.48
N HIS A 143 -10.30 -5.68 14.28
CA HIS A 143 -11.18 -6.09 13.19
C HIS A 143 -10.61 -5.73 11.83
N THR A 144 -9.95 -4.57 11.70
CA THR A 144 -9.27 -4.18 10.46
C THR A 144 -8.10 -5.11 10.12
N ILE A 145 -7.29 -5.55 11.11
CA ILE A 145 -6.24 -6.55 10.87
C ILE A 145 -6.85 -7.88 10.44
N ARG A 146 -7.95 -8.33 11.06
CA ARG A 146 -8.65 -9.56 10.65
C ARG A 146 -9.18 -9.49 9.22
N PHE A 147 -9.63 -8.31 8.81
CA PHE A 147 -10.17 -8.06 7.47
C PHE A 147 -9.13 -8.26 6.35
N VAL A 148 -7.82 -8.28 6.65
CA VAL A 148 -6.78 -8.64 5.66
C VAL A 148 -6.98 -10.04 5.06
N LEU A 149 -7.55 -10.98 5.83
CA LEU A 149 -7.85 -12.32 5.33
C LEU A 149 -8.92 -12.27 4.23
N ILE A 150 -9.97 -11.48 4.46
CA ILE A 150 -11.05 -11.29 3.49
C ILE A 150 -10.47 -10.62 2.23
N SER A 151 -9.70 -9.53 2.41
CA SER A 151 -8.99 -8.89 1.30
C SER A 151 -8.17 -9.89 0.49
N PHE A 152 -7.36 -10.72 1.15
CA PHE A 152 -6.52 -11.72 0.48
C PHE A 152 -7.35 -12.75 -0.28
N PHE A 153 -8.35 -13.39 0.34
CA PHE A 153 -9.16 -14.40 -0.35
C PHE A 153 -10.02 -13.82 -1.47
N CYS A 154 -10.42 -12.55 -1.37
CA CYS A 154 -11.13 -11.85 -2.43
C CYS A 154 -10.24 -11.56 -3.64
N THR A 155 -8.93 -11.41 -3.49
CA THR A 155 -8.05 -10.89 -4.55
C THR A 155 -6.99 -11.86 -5.05
N PHE A 156 -6.52 -12.79 -4.23
CA PHE A 156 -5.41 -13.70 -4.56
C PHE A 156 -5.68 -14.55 -5.81
N TRP A 157 -6.89 -15.08 -5.96
CA TRP A 157 -7.25 -15.94 -7.09
C TRP A 157 -7.31 -15.17 -8.42
N MET A 158 -7.40 -13.84 -8.42
CA MET A 158 -7.52 -13.06 -9.66
C MET A 158 -6.29 -13.23 -10.56
N ILE A 159 -5.11 -13.52 -9.98
CA ILE A 159 -3.90 -13.78 -10.74
C ILE A 159 -4.04 -14.98 -11.68
N THR A 160 -4.86 -15.98 -11.34
CA THR A 160 -5.00 -17.19 -12.16
C THR A 160 -5.68 -16.89 -13.49
N PHE A 161 -6.51 -15.84 -13.58
CA PHE A 161 -7.08 -15.42 -14.86
C PHE A 161 -6.02 -14.91 -15.84
N PHE A 162 -4.93 -14.34 -15.34
CA PHE A 162 -3.91 -13.79 -16.21
C PHE A 162 -3.06 -14.87 -16.89
N VAL A 163 -3.16 -16.14 -16.47
CA VAL A 163 -2.52 -17.29 -17.14
C VAL A 163 -2.97 -17.41 -18.60
N PHE A 164 -4.23 -17.07 -18.92
CA PHE A 164 -4.74 -17.14 -20.29
C PHE A 164 -4.00 -16.18 -21.26
N PHE A 165 -3.39 -15.12 -20.75
CA PHE A 165 -2.62 -14.16 -21.56
C PHE A 165 -1.17 -14.60 -21.81
N PHE A 166 -0.74 -15.75 -21.29
CA PHE A 166 0.57 -16.33 -21.63
C PHE A 166 0.56 -17.14 -22.92
N PHE A 167 -0.63 -17.59 -23.35
CA PHE A 167 -0.80 -18.45 -24.53
C PHE A 167 -1.76 -17.92 -25.61
N PRO A 168 -2.00 -16.59 -25.78
CA PRO A 168 -2.86 -16.13 -26.86
C PRO A 168 -2.18 -16.35 -28.22
N PRO A 169 -2.93 -16.54 -29.31
CA PRO A 169 -2.37 -16.72 -30.65
C PRO A 169 -1.47 -15.55 -31.11
N ILE A 170 -1.68 -14.38 -30.50
CA ILE A 170 -0.98 -13.12 -30.80
C ILE A 170 0.31 -12.99 -29.96
N ALA A 171 0.45 -13.72 -28.85
CA ALA A 171 1.64 -13.61 -28.00
C ALA A 171 2.86 -14.13 -28.76
N GLN A 172 3.83 -13.25 -28.96
CA GLN A 172 5.12 -13.63 -29.53
C GLN A 172 6.16 -13.62 -28.41
N LEU A 173 6.92 -14.70 -28.26
CA LEU A 173 8.03 -14.74 -27.29
C LEU A 173 9.07 -13.65 -27.55
N SER A 174 9.14 -13.12 -28.78
CA SER A 174 9.95 -11.95 -29.13
C SER A 174 9.60 -10.70 -28.34
N ASP A 175 8.35 -10.55 -27.85
CA ASP A 175 7.92 -9.41 -27.05
C ASP A 175 8.55 -9.41 -25.64
N LEU A 176 9.16 -10.52 -25.21
CA LEU A 176 9.95 -10.60 -23.99
C LEU A 176 11.42 -10.20 -24.19
N TYR A 177 11.84 -9.90 -25.42
CA TYR A 177 13.20 -9.48 -25.73
C TYR A 177 13.26 -7.98 -26.03
N PRO A 178 14.38 -7.30 -25.70
CA PRO A 178 15.57 -7.84 -25.05
C PRO A 178 15.43 -7.88 -23.51
N LEU A 179 15.86 -8.99 -22.90
CA LEU A 179 15.96 -9.13 -21.44
C LEU A 179 17.20 -8.43 -20.85
N ILE A 180 18.18 -8.11 -21.69
CA ILE A 180 19.39 -7.38 -21.32
C ILE A 180 19.44 -6.11 -22.18
N PRO A 181 19.42 -4.91 -21.58
CA PRO A 181 19.47 -3.68 -22.35
C PRO A 181 20.87 -3.48 -22.96
N MET A 182 20.93 -2.99 -24.20
CA MET A 182 22.17 -2.51 -24.80
C MET A 182 22.60 -1.15 -24.25
N GLU A 183 21.63 -0.32 -23.82
CA GLU A 183 21.84 1.01 -23.24
C GLU A 183 20.84 1.28 -22.10
N TRP A 184 21.30 1.87 -20.99
CA TRP A 184 20.44 2.24 -19.85
C TRP A 184 19.99 3.71 -20.01
N LYS A 185 18.72 3.94 -20.39
CA LYS A 185 18.17 5.30 -20.57
C LYS A 185 17.74 5.95 -19.24
N VAL A 186 17.79 7.29 -19.18
CA VAL A 186 17.41 8.11 -18.00
C VAL A 186 15.92 7.98 -17.62
N GLU A 187 15.06 7.68 -18.58
CA GLU A 187 13.61 7.41 -18.39
C GLU A 187 13.34 6.27 -17.38
N ASN A 188 14.36 5.45 -17.07
CA ASN A 188 14.29 4.37 -16.09
C ASN A 188 14.20 4.84 -14.62
N TRP A 189 14.54 6.09 -14.29
CA TRP A 189 14.47 6.57 -12.91
C TRP A 189 13.02 6.70 -12.41
N LYS A 190 12.10 7.21 -13.24
CA LYS A 190 10.68 7.29 -12.89
C LYS A 190 10.09 5.89 -12.68
N ALA A 191 10.43 4.95 -13.56
CA ALA A 191 10.07 3.55 -13.41
C ALA A 191 10.64 2.92 -12.12
N PHE A 192 11.90 3.19 -11.80
CA PHE A 192 12.53 2.72 -10.57
C PHE A 192 11.82 3.23 -9.32
N PHE A 193 11.56 4.54 -9.22
CA PHE A 193 10.83 5.10 -8.08
C PHE A 193 9.38 4.63 -8.03
N LEU A 194 8.71 4.42 -9.16
CA LEU A 194 7.37 3.83 -9.17
C LEU A 194 7.40 2.42 -8.58
N ILE A 195 8.30 1.55 -9.06
CA ILE A 195 8.43 0.20 -8.52
C ILE A 195 8.75 0.27 -7.02
N LEU A 196 9.66 1.14 -6.63
CA LEU A 196 10.02 1.24 -5.22
C LEU A 196 8.84 1.69 -4.36
N SER A 197 8.05 2.64 -4.86
CA SER A 197 6.84 3.11 -4.21
C SER A 197 5.72 2.05 -4.23
N SER A 198 5.68 1.13 -5.20
CA SER A 198 4.69 0.04 -5.22
C SER A 198 4.96 -1.00 -4.15
N TYR A 199 6.23 -1.23 -3.79
CA TYR A 199 6.58 -2.01 -2.59
C TYR A 199 6.34 -1.28 -1.26
N SER A 200 5.98 0.02 -1.27
CA SER A 200 5.65 0.76 -0.05
C SER A 200 4.29 0.33 0.52
N GLY A 201 4.12 0.45 1.84
CA GLY A 201 2.99 -0.05 2.61
C GLY A 201 3.45 -0.75 3.90
N PRO A 202 4.40 -1.70 3.83
CA PRO A 202 4.90 -2.40 5.01
C PRO A 202 5.55 -1.51 6.07
N GLU A 203 6.04 -0.32 5.74
CA GLU A 203 6.59 0.63 6.72
C GLU A 203 5.55 1.07 7.77
N PHE A 204 4.26 1.02 7.45
CA PHE A 204 3.19 1.33 8.40
C PHE A 204 3.00 0.24 9.45
N LEU A 205 3.54 -0.97 9.24
CA LEU A 205 3.52 -2.05 10.24
C LEU A 205 4.32 -1.71 11.49
N VAL A 206 5.23 -0.72 11.42
CA VAL A 206 5.92 -0.18 12.59
C VAL A 206 4.92 0.23 13.69
N PHE A 207 3.75 0.76 13.30
CA PHE A 207 2.70 1.18 14.22
C PHE A 207 1.82 0.03 14.72
N LEU A 208 1.88 -1.14 14.09
CA LEU A 208 1.05 -2.30 14.44
C LEU A 208 1.72 -3.27 15.42
N GLY A 209 2.94 -2.97 15.87
CA GLY A 209 3.69 -3.74 16.86
C GLY A 209 2.87 -4.27 18.06
N PRO A 210 1.96 -3.48 18.67
CA PRO A 210 1.14 -3.94 19.79
C PRO A 210 0.20 -5.10 19.47
N TRP A 211 -0.23 -5.23 18.21
CA TRP A 211 -1.21 -6.23 17.75
C TRP A 211 -0.57 -7.40 17.02
N LEU A 212 0.73 -7.36 16.73
CA LEU A 212 1.44 -8.45 16.06
C LEU A 212 2.18 -9.32 17.07
N LYS A 213 2.00 -10.64 16.96
CA LYS A 213 2.74 -11.65 17.73
C LYS A 213 4.07 -11.90 17.04
N THR A 214 5.13 -11.31 17.57
CA THR A 214 6.47 -11.34 16.98
C THR A 214 7.34 -12.42 17.63
N ASN A 215 8.16 -13.08 16.81
CA ASN A 215 9.13 -14.09 17.22
C ASN A 215 10.32 -14.15 16.24
N ASN A 216 11.28 -15.04 16.45
CA ASN A 216 12.47 -15.16 15.58
C ASN A 216 12.15 -15.45 14.09
N LYS A 217 10.93 -15.88 13.77
CA LYS A 217 10.44 -16.10 12.39
C LYS A 217 9.75 -14.87 11.79
N THR A 218 9.62 -13.75 12.51
CA THR A 218 8.94 -12.52 12.03
C THR A 218 9.47 -12.07 10.68
N PHE A 219 10.81 -11.99 10.53
CA PHE A 219 11.42 -11.61 9.25
C PHE A 219 10.98 -12.55 8.11
N ARG A 220 10.96 -13.88 8.35
CA ARG A 220 10.54 -14.85 7.33
C ARG A 220 9.11 -14.61 6.87
N TYR A 221 8.18 -14.35 7.79
CA TYR A 221 6.80 -14.05 7.42
C TYR A 221 6.67 -12.75 6.60
N LEU A 222 7.39 -11.69 6.99
CA LEU A 222 7.41 -10.46 6.21
C LEU A 222 8.01 -10.71 4.81
N SER A 223 9.11 -11.46 4.73
CA SER A 223 9.77 -11.82 3.48
C SER A 223 8.88 -12.68 2.57
N TYR A 224 8.08 -13.60 3.11
CA TYR A 224 7.12 -14.39 2.33
C TYR A 224 6.03 -13.51 1.74
N GLY A 225 5.54 -12.51 2.48
CA GLY A 225 4.55 -11.56 1.96
C GLY A 225 5.10 -10.77 0.77
N ASN A 226 6.33 -10.25 0.91
CA ASN A 226 6.99 -9.53 -0.17
C ASN A 226 7.35 -10.44 -1.36
N ALA A 227 7.79 -11.68 -1.11
CA ALA A 227 8.05 -12.64 -2.18
C ALA A 227 6.79 -12.93 -3.00
N LEU A 228 5.63 -13.06 -2.34
CA LEU A 228 4.35 -13.21 -3.03
C LEU A 228 4.06 -12.00 -3.92
N THR A 229 4.26 -10.78 -3.43
CA THR A 229 4.10 -9.56 -4.24
C THR A 229 5.06 -9.51 -5.42
N VAL A 230 6.33 -9.89 -5.26
CA VAL A 230 7.29 -9.95 -6.36
C VAL A 230 6.79 -10.90 -7.47
N VAL A 231 6.28 -12.07 -7.07
CA VAL A 231 5.69 -13.04 -8.01
C VAL A 231 4.49 -12.44 -8.72
N GLU A 232 3.56 -11.82 -7.98
CA GLU A 232 2.37 -11.18 -8.55
C GLU A 232 2.75 -10.08 -9.56
N TYR A 233 3.68 -9.19 -9.21
CA TYR A 233 4.13 -8.10 -10.07
C TYR A 233 4.82 -8.58 -11.34
N VAL A 234 5.76 -9.52 -11.23
CA VAL A 234 6.47 -10.07 -12.38
C VAL A 234 5.49 -10.80 -13.30
N PHE A 235 4.59 -11.60 -12.73
CA PHE A 235 3.61 -12.36 -13.49
C PHE A 235 2.66 -11.44 -14.28
N LEU A 236 2.08 -10.43 -13.62
CA LEU A 236 1.20 -9.45 -14.27
C LEU A 236 1.93 -8.62 -15.34
N PHE A 237 3.21 -8.29 -15.10
CA PHE A 237 4.00 -7.55 -16.06
C PHE A 237 4.34 -8.37 -17.31
N ILE A 238 4.77 -9.63 -17.15
CA ILE A 238 5.01 -10.54 -18.27
C ILE A 238 3.73 -10.75 -19.09
N ALA A 239 2.59 -10.98 -18.42
CA ALA A 239 1.30 -11.10 -19.09
C ALA A 239 0.97 -9.84 -19.93
N SER A 240 1.26 -8.66 -19.39
CA SER A 240 1.06 -7.38 -20.09
C SER A 240 1.96 -7.24 -21.33
N LEU A 241 3.23 -7.65 -21.24
CA LEU A 241 4.16 -7.63 -22.36
C LEU A 241 3.71 -8.59 -23.47
N LEU A 242 3.34 -9.83 -23.13
CA LEU A 242 2.87 -10.82 -24.10
C LEU A 242 1.55 -10.41 -24.78
N TYR A 243 0.72 -9.63 -24.11
CA TYR A 243 -0.56 -9.19 -24.66
C TYR A 243 -0.45 -7.93 -25.53
N PHE A 244 0.27 -6.91 -25.06
CA PHE A 244 0.35 -5.61 -25.75
C PHE A 244 1.61 -5.45 -26.62
N GLY A 245 2.71 -6.10 -26.26
CA GLY A 245 4.06 -5.68 -26.65
C GLY A 245 4.42 -4.29 -26.11
N SER A 246 5.71 -3.94 -26.12
CA SER A 246 6.22 -2.68 -25.52
C SER A 246 5.58 -1.42 -26.13
N ASN A 247 5.31 -1.43 -27.44
CA ASN A 247 4.82 -0.25 -28.16
C ASN A 247 3.39 0.15 -27.76
N TYR A 248 2.48 -0.82 -27.61
CA TYR A 248 1.10 -0.53 -27.19
C TYR A 248 0.95 -0.43 -25.68
N LEU A 249 1.82 -1.12 -24.92
CA LEU A 249 1.79 -1.08 -23.46
C LEU A 249 1.93 0.34 -22.91
N SER A 250 2.85 1.13 -23.47
CA SER A 250 3.08 2.55 -23.12
C SER A 250 1.92 3.50 -23.40
N LYS A 251 0.91 3.06 -24.16
CA LYS A 251 -0.26 3.86 -24.54
C LYS A 251 -1.51 3.48 -23.74
N SER A 252 -1.47 2.35 -23.04
CA SER A 252 -2.60 1.85 -22.27
C SER A 252 -2.53 2.37 -20.84
N GLN A 253 -3.39 3.33 -20.47
CA GLN A 253 -3.41 3.92 -19.12
C GLN A 253 -3.57 2.87 -18.00
N TYR A 254 -4.44 1.88 -18.20
CA TYR A 254 -4.73 0.81 -17.25
C TYR A 254 -4.57 -0.58 -17.89
N PRO A 255 -3.32 -1.04 -18.15
CA PRO A 255 -3.06 -2.27 -18.93
C PRO A 255 -3.74 -3.50 -18.34
N ILE A 256 -3.67 -3.66 -17.00
CA ILE A 256 -4.23 -4.81 -16.31
C ILE A 256 -5.74 -4.92 -16.53
N ILE A 257 -6.46 -3.80 -16.45
CA ILE A 257 -7.92 -3.77 -16.62
C ILE A 257 -8.28 -3.97 -18.09
N ASN A 258 -7.55 -3.30 -18.98
CA ASN A 258 -7.77 -3.42 -20.42
C ASN A 258 -7.59 -4.86 -20.89
N MET A 259 -6.56 -5.59 -20.43
CA MET A 259 -6.39 -7.01 -20.73
C MET A 259 -7.61 -7.82 -20.32
N VAL A 260 -8.04 -7.70 -19.07
CA VAL A 260 -9.17 -8.48 -18.54
C VAL A 260 -10.47 -8.16 -19.27
N ARG A 261 -10.66 -6.93 -19.75
CA ARG A 261 -11.82 -6.56 -20.57
C ARG A 261 -11.88 -7.27 -21.92
N TYR A 262 -10.72 -7.63 -22.49
CA TYR A 262 -10.67 -8.41 -23.74
C TYR A 262 -10.90 -9.91 -23.52
N PHE A 263 -10.88 -10.38 -22.29
CA PHE A 263 -11.23 -11.75 -21.98
C PHE A 263 -12.73 -11.97 -22.14
N GLN A 264 -13.13 -12.58 -23.27
CA GLN A 264 -14.50 -12.92 -23.56
C GLN A 264 -14.76 -14.39 -23.21
N ASN A 265 -15.66 -14.63 -22.26
CA ASN A 265 -16.13 -15.97 -21.92
C ASN A 265 -17.67 -15.99 -21.96
N PRO A 266 -18.30 -17.04 -22.51
CA PRO A 266 -19.76 -17.12 -22.58
C PRO A 266 -20.46 -17.13 -21.21
N VAL A 267 -19.75 -17.45 -20.13
CA VAL A 267 -20.30 -17.43 -18.76
C VAL A 267 -20.10 -16.07 -18.08
N PHE A 268 -18.96 -15.42 -18.34
CA PHE A 268 -18.61 -14.15 -17.72
C PHE A 268 -18.19 -13.14 -18.78
N GLU A 269 -19.12 -12.28 -19.17
CA GLU A 269 -18.89 -11.27 -20.23
C GLU A 269 -18.09 -10.05 -19.75
N ARG A 270 -18.11 -9.76 -18.44
CA ARG A 270 -17.53 -8.55 -17.84
C ARG A 270 -16.67 -8.88 -16.62
N ILE A 271 -15.64 -9.70 -16.85
CA ILE A 271 -14.68 -10.11 -15.81
C ILE A 271 -13.96 -8.89 -15.21
N ASP A 272 -13.76 -7.83 -15.99
CA ASP A 272 -13.20 -6.56 -15.52
C ASP A 272 -14.00 -5.98 -14.33
N MET A 273 -15.34 -5.99 -14.42
CA MET A 273 -16.20 -5.51 -13.35
C MET A 273 -16.15 -6.41 -12.11
N ILE A 274 -16.08 -7.73 -12.30
CA ILE A 274 -15.93 -8.70 -11.22
C ILE A 274 -14.61 -8.47 -10.49
N MET A 275 -13.51 -8.40 -11.23
CA MET A 275 -12.16 -8.17 -10.70
C MET A 275 -12.11 -6.87 -9.89
N LEU A 276 -12.61 -5.76 -10.45
CA LEU A 276 -12.64 -4.47 -9.75
C LEU A 276 -13.53 -4.51 -8.49
N SER A 277 -14.67 -5.21 -8.55
CA SER A 277 -15.55 -5.37 -7.39
C SER A 277 -14.88 -6.16 -6.25
N PHE A 278 -14.07 -7.16 -6.57
CA PHE A 278 -13.30 -7.91 -5.57
C PHE A 278 -12.09 -7.11 -5.06
N GLU A 279 -11.44 -6.34 -5.92
CA GLU A 279 -10.34 -5.44 -5.52
C GLU A 279 -10.81 -4.35 -4.54
N LEU A 280 -12.09 -3.95 -4.58
CA LEU A 280 -12.68 -3.04 -3.61
C LEU A 280 -12.51 -3.54 -2.15
N PHE A 281 -12.51 -4.86 -1.90
CA PHE A 281 -12.27 -5.38 -0.55
C PHE A 281 -10.85 -5.08 -0.06
N ASN A 282 -9.85 -5.16 -0.95
CA ASN A 282 -8.48 -4.83 -0.62
C ASN A 282 -8.27 -3.32 -0.43
N LEU A 283 -8.93 -2.51 -1.26
CA LEU A 283 -9.00 -1.07 -1.06
C LEU A 283 -9.60 -0.71 0.30
N VAL A 284 -10.77 -1.27 0.62
CA VAL A 284 -11.46 -1.00 1.90
C VAL A 284 -10.59 -1.42 3.07
N PHE A 285 -9.90 -2.56 2.98
CA PHE A 285 -8.93 -2.99 3.99
C PHE A 285 -7.86 -1.91 4.23
N ALA A 286 -7.14 -1.52 3.19
CA ALA A 286 -5.98 -0.63 3.30
C ALA A 286 -6.39 0.79 3.74
N VAL A 287 -7.45 1.34 3.14
CA VAL A 287 -7.95 2.68 3.48
C VAL A 287 -8.48 2.70 4.92
N SER A 288 -9.19 1.66 5.38
CA SER A 288 -9.62 1.57 6.79
C SER A 288 -8.45 1.57 7.76
N LEU A 289 -7.38 0.83 7.43
CA LEU A 289 -6.15 0.82 8.22
C LEU A 289 -5.52 2.22 8.26
N PHE A 290 -5.41 2.90 7.11
CA PHE A 290 -4.85 4.24 7.05
C PHE A 290 -5.73 5.29 7.77
N LEU A 291 -7.06 5.16 7.75
CA LEU A 291 -7.96 6.01 8.54
C LEU A 291 -7.69 5.89 10.05
N LEU A 292 -7.51 4.66 10.53
CA LEU A 292 -7.16 4.41 11.95
C LEU A 292 -5.78 4.97 12.30
N LEU A 293 -4.78 4.77 11.44
CA LEU A 293 -3.44 5.32 11.64
C LEU A 293 -3.45 6.86 11.60
N PHE A 294 -4.21 7.46 10.69
CA PHE A 294 -4.38 8.92 10.62
C PHE A 294 -5.04 9.48 11.88
N TYR A 295 -6.11 8.83 12.37
CA TYR A 295 -6.78 9.24 13.60
C TYR A 295 -5.85 9.10 14.81
N GLY A 296 -5.11 7.99 14.91
CA GLY A 296 -4.11 7.76 15.96
C GLY A 296 -3.00 8.82 15.94
N ALA A 297 -2.40 9.06 14.77
CA ALA A 297 -1.37 10.08 14.56
C ALA A 297 -1.90 11.49 14.88
N SER A 298 -3.15 11.81 14.52
CA SER A 298 -3.79 13.09 14.83
C SER A 298 -3.90 13.30 16.34
N LYS A 299 -4.34 12.27 17.09
CA LYS A 299 -4.40 12.36 18.56
C LYS A 299 -3.03 12.63 19.17
N ILE A 300 -1.98 12.00 18.65
CA ILE A 300 -0.60 12.20 19.11
C ILE A 300 -0.11 13.62 18.77
N ALA A 301 -0.25 14.02 17.50
CA ALA A 301 0.18 15.32 16.98
C ALA A 301 -0.50 16.50 17.70
N PHE A 302 -1.76 16.34 18.14
CA PHE A 302 -2.48 17.37 18.90
C PHE A 302 -2.41 17.19 20.42
N GLY A 303 -1.61 16.24 20.94
CA GLY A 303 -1.43 16.02 22.38
C GLY A 303 -2.68 15.48 23.10
N LYS A 304 -3.63 14.91 22.36
CA LYS A 304 -4.93 14.41 22.88
C LYS A 304 -4.89 12.91 23.22
N MET A 305 -3.71 12.33 23.46
CA MET A 305 -3.56 10.90 23.80
C MET A 305 -4.21 10.50 25.12
N SER A 306 -4.33 11.43 26.08
CA SER A 306 -5.03 11.19 27.34
C SER A 306 -6.55 11.05 27.19
N LYS A 307 -7.14 11.53 26.09
CA LYS A 307 -8.58 11.40 25.84
C LYS A 307 -8.87 10.01 25.26
N PRO A 308 -9.94 9.32 25.69
CA PRO A 308 -10.30 8.03 25.11
C PRO A 308 -10.57 8.16 23.60
N SER A 309 -10.24 7.11 22.84
CA SER A 309 -10.65 7.02 21.43
C SER A 309 -12.18 6.99 21.36
N SER A 310 -12.76 7.79 20.46
CA SER A 310 -14.21 7.86 20.30
C SER A 310 -14.57 7.75 18.83
N GLY A 311 -15.65 7.04 18.52
CA GLY A 311 -16.20 6.95 17.16
C GLY A 311 -16.51 8.33 16.57
N LYS A 312 -16.92 9.31 17.38
CA LYS A 312 -17.13 10.70 16.93
C LYS A 312 -15.84 11.37 16.45
N GLY A 313 -14.72 11.06 17.12
CA GLY A 313 -13.41 11.57 16.72
C GLY A 313 -12.93 10.97 15.41
N LEU A 314 -13.15 9.66 15.22
CA LEU A 314 -12.87 9.00 13.94
C LEU A 314 -13.74 9.57 12.82
N LEU A 315 -15.05 9.75 13.06
CA LEU A 315 -15.98 10.34 12.09
C LEU A 315 -15.53 11.75 11.68
N PHE A 316 -15.13 12.59 12.64
CA PHE A 316 -14.58 13.90 12.35
C PHE A 316 -13.32 13.84 11.47
N SER A 317 -12.39 12.91 11.76
CA SER A 317 -11.22 12.68 10.90
C SER A 317 -11.61 12.24 9.49
N VAL A 318 -12.60 11.35 9.34
CA VAL A 318 -13.08 10.90 8.02
C VAL A 318 -13.71 12.05 7.24
N ILE A 319 -14.51 12.90 7.88
CA ILE A 319 -15.12 14.08 7.24
C ILE A 319 -14.02 15.05 6.76
N LEU A 320 -13.01 15.32 7.59
CA LEU A 320 -11.88 16.16 7.19
C LEU A 320 -11.10 15.57 6.00
N ILE A 321 -10.86 14.26 6.02
CA ILE A 321 -10.19 13.56 4.92
C ILE A 321 -11.04 13.64 3.65
N PHE A 322 -12.36 13.43 3.76
CA PHE A 322 -13.27 13.53 2.62
C PHE A 322 -13.23 14.93 1.99
N ILE A 323 -13.37 15.99 2.79
CA ILE A 323 -13.28 17.38 2.31
C ILE A 323 -11.91 17.61 1.65
N GLY A 324 -10.83 17.18 2.30
CA GLY A 324 -9.47 17.27 1.74
C GLY A 324 -9.33 16.54 0.41
N MET A 325 -9.90 15.34 0.28
CA MET A 325 -9.90 14.58 -0.96
C MET A 325 -10.68 15.26 -2.07
N VAL A 326 -11.86 15.82 -1.79
CA VAL A 326 -12.64 16.56 -2.79
C VAL A 326 -11.83 17.74 -3.32
N LEU A 327 -11.19 18.50 -2.43
CA LEU A 327 -10.30 19.60 -2.83
C LEU A 327 -9.12 19.10 -3.67
N LEU A 328 -8.46 18.02 -3.24
CA LEU A 328 -7.35 17.42 -4.00
C LEU A 328 -7.79 16.89 -5.36
N ASN A 329 -8.99 16.32 -5.45
CA ASN A 329 -9.55 15.79 -6.69
C ASN A 329 -9.79 16.90 -7.71
N GLU A 330 -10.50 17.96 -7.32
CA GLU A 330 -10.81 19.10 -8.19
C GLU A 330 -9.57 19.90 -8.58
N LEU A 331 -8.63 20.11 -7.65
CA LEU A 331 -7.47 20.98 -7.89
C LEU A 331 -6.29 20.28 -8.58
N PHE A 332 -6.06 19.00 -8.32
CA PHE A 332 -4.82 18.32 -8.71
C PHE A 332 -5.00 16.96 -9.39
N TRP A 333 -6.20 16.35 -9.35
CA TRP A 333 -6.44 15.02 -9.94
C TRP A 333 -7.20 15.08 -11.27
N LYS A 334 -8.29 15.86 -11.35
CA LYS A 334 -9.09 16.06 -12.57
C LYS A 334 -8.40 16.88 -13.68
N PRO A 335 -7.49 17.84 -13.44
CA PRO A 335 -6.87 18.61 -14.52
C PRO A 335 -6.20 17.69 -15.55
N TRP A 336 -6.62 17.79 -16.81
CA TRP A 336 -6.34 16.88 -17.93
C TRP A 336 -4.86 16.82 -18.40
N GLU A 337 -3.91 17.32 -17.61
CA GLU A 337 -2.50 17.18 -17.95
C GLU A 337 -2.03 15.75 -17.63
N LYS A 338 -1.39 15.10 -18.62
CA LYS A 338 -0.95 13.69 -18.62
C LYS A 338 -0.09 13.25 -17.43
N GLU A 339 0.33 14.15 -16.54
CA GLU A 339 1.10 13.82 -15.34
C GLU A 339 0.40 14.30 -14.07
N ASN A 340 -0.35 13.39 -13.43
CA ASN A 340 -0.97 13.65 -12.14
C ASN A 340 0.10 14.01 -11.09
N PHE A 341 0.19 15.30 -10.73
CA PHE A 341 1.13 15.81 -9.73
C PHE A 341 1.08 15.00 -8.43
N LEU A 342 -0.12 14.67 -7.94
CA LEU A 342 -0.31 13.86 -6.73
C LEU A 342 0.26 12.45 -6.86
N LEU A 343 0.13 11.83 -8.04
CA LEU A 343 0.69 10.51 -8.31
C LEU A 343 2.23 10.57 -8.27
N ASN A 344 2.84 11.53 -8.96
CA ASN A 344 4.29 11.73 -8.96
C ASN A 344 4.82 12.03 -7.53
N LEU A 345 4.10 12.86 -6.77
CA LEU A 345 4.44 13.16 -5.39
C LEU A 345 4.39 11.89 -4.52
N GLN A 346 3.36 11.05 -4.67
CA GLN A 346 3.26 9.78 -3.95
C GLN A 346 4.32 8.76 -4.39
N ILE A 347 4.72 8.74 -5.65
CA ILE A 347 5.82 7.89 -6.13
C ILE A 347 7.10 8.21 -5.37
N ILE A 348 7.46 9.50 -5.29
CA ILE A 348 8.67 9.94 -4.58
C ILE A 348 8.51 9.76 -3.07
N ALA A 349 7.41 10.26 -2.50
CA ALA A 349 7.16 10.22 -1.07
C ALA A 349 7.08 8.78 -0.53
N GLY A 350 6.38 7.89 -1.24
CA GLY A 350 6.28 6.47 -0.88
C GLY A 350 7.61 5.73 -0.98
N SER A 351 8.42 6.04 -1.99
CA SER A 351 9.78 5.49 -2.12
C SER A 351 10.66 5.88 -0.92
N ILE A 352 10.61 7.16 -0.54
CA ILE A 352 11.39 7.69 0.58
C ILE A 352 10.87 7.13 1.90
N SER A 353 9.56 7.17 2.14
CA SER A 353 8.96 6.71 3.40
C SER A 353 9.24 5.24 3.64
N TYR A 354 9.21 4.43 2.58
CA TYR A 354 9.45 3.00 2.66
C TYR A 354 10.75 2.71 3.39
N PHE A 355 11.89 3.24 2.92
CA PHE A 355 13.18 3.00 3.58
C PHE A 355 13.43 3.86 4.81
N LEU A 356 13.04 5.13 4.77
CA LEU A 356 13.41 6.10 5.80
C LEU A 356 12.79 5.75 7.14
N VAL A 357 11.54 5.31 7.18
CA VAL A 357 10.81 5.07 8.44
C VAL A 357 11.48 3.95 9.26
N PRO A 358 11.70 2.72 8.76
CA PRO A 358 12.33 1.67 9.56
C PRO A 358 13.81 1.93 9.81
N LEU A 359 14.51 2.61 8.89
CA LEU A 359 15.91 2.99 9.07
C LEU A 359 16.11 3.95 10.24
N VAL A 360 15.35 5.06 10.29
CA VAL A 360 15.45 6.05 11.37
C VAL A 360 15.22 5.40 12.74
N ILE A 361 14.23 4.52 12.84
CA ILE A 361 13.91 3.82 14.08
C ILE A 361 15.07 2.94 14.54
N VAL A 362 15.61 2.11 13.65
CA VAL A 362 16.73 1.22 13.99
C VAL A 362 18.00 2.01 14.34
N LEU A 363 18.29 3.12 13.66
CA LEU A 363 19.43 3.98 13.96
C LEU A 363 19.34 4.59 15.36
N VAL A 364 18.17 5.13 15.73
CA VAL A 364 17.96 5.69 17.07
C VAL A 364 18.03 4.61 18.14
N MET A 365 17.48 3.42 17.88
CA MET A 365 17.60 2.27 18.80
C MET A 365 19.06 1.88 19.06
N LYS A 366 19.89 1.81 18.01
CA LYS A 366 21.32 1.47 18.15
C LYS A 366 22.07 2.53 18.95
N LYS A 367 21.77 3.82 18.73
CA LYS A 367 22.37 4.93 19.47
C LYS A 367 22.06 4.83 20.97
N GLU A 368 20.80 4.61 21.33
CA GLU A 368 20.36 4.46 22.73
C GLU A 368 21.00 3.25 23.44
N GLN A 369 21.18 2.13 22.73
CA GLN A 369 21.86 0.95 23.28
C GLN A 369 23.37 1.17 23.46
N GLY A 370 24.02 1.90 22.56
CA GLY A 370 25.43 2.28 22.68
C GLY A 370 25.69 3.22 23.85
N VAL A 371 24.82 4.22 24.06
CA VAL A 371 24.92 5.16 25.18
C VAL A 371 24.81 4.42 26.53
N LYS A 372 23.90 3.46 26.67
CA LYS A 372 23.77 2.67 27.91
C LYS A 372 24.98 1.78 28.22
N LYS A 373 25.70 1.31 27.19
CA LYS A 373 26.95 0.55 27.37
C LYS A 373 28.13 1.42 27.79
N HIS A 374 28.18 2.69 27.38
CA HIS A 374 29.26 3.61 27.75
C HIS A 374 29.10 4.25 29.14
N VAL A 375 27.88 4.31 29.70
CA VAL A 375 27.63 4.83 31.06
C VAL A 375 27.78 3.74 32.14
N SER A 376 27.97 2.48 31.75
CA SER A 376 28.14 1.33 32.66
C SER A 376 29.59 0.82 32.74
N ILE A 377 30.54 1.59 32.18
CA ILE A 377 31.99 1.42 32.29
C ILE A 377 32.50 2.65 33.05
#